data_AF-A0A661NB86-F1
#
_entry.id   AF-A0A661NB86-F1
#
_cell.length_a   1.000
_cell.length_b   1.000
_cell.length_c   1.000
_cell.angle_alpha   90.00
_cell.angle_beta   90.00
_cell.angle_gamma   90.00
#
_symmetry.space_group_name_H-M   'P 1'
#
loop_
_entity.id
_entity.type
_entity.pdbx_description
1 polymer ?
#
loop_
_entity_poly.entity_id
_entity_poly.type
_entity_poly.pdbx_seq_one_letter_code
_entity_poly.pdbx_strand_id
1 'polypeptide(L)'
;MWLAFIPLQLRNGIRIGAEGISIGRFRPTFIPFRRIRKVEIGVSFWASRAVELILDDGRVVRLVAGGTFSKKREALRDAIATALRVYEAQPRRPSRSAPLARGGRDRQEWIDALRRFADPTYRDNTFTPEELWDVLEDPSVDPTARAAAAHMLREEPENRPRIRVAAEAAAESKIRVALEEAASEAEMHEVETKLAKVRD
;
A
#
# COMPACT_ATOMS: atom_id res chain seq x y z
N MET A 1 -13.74 8.04 -13.48
CA MET A 1 -13.59 6.85 -14.35
C MET A 1 -12.51 5.98 -13.71
N TRP A 2 -12.94 4.91 -13.03
CA TRP A 2 -12.07 4.03 -12.26
C TRP A 2 -11.26 3.13 -13.20
N LEU A 3 -9.94 3.28 -13.22
CA LEU A 3 -9.07 2.23 -13.75
C LEU A 3 -8.88 1.22 -12.61
N ALA A 4 -9.62 0.11 -12.65
CA ALA A 4 -9.46 -0.97 -11.70
C ALA A 4 -8.03 -1.52 -11.79
N PHE A 5 -7.18 -1.19 -10.83
CA PHE A 5 -5.85 -1.77 -10.70
C PHE A 5 -5.99 -3.20 -10.21
N ILE A 6 -5.73 -4.18 -11.07
CA ILE A 6 -5.76 -5.59 -10.69
C ILE A 6 -4.35 -5.98 -10.19
N PRO A 7 -4.19 -6.33 -8.90
CA PRO A 7 -2.89 -6.70 -8.34
C PRO A 7 -2.39 -8.01 -9.00
N LEU A 8 -1.18 -7.97 -9.56
CA LEU A 8 -0.55 -9.17 -10.15
C LEU A 8 0.24 -9.91 -9.08
N GLN A 9 -0.19 -11.12 -8.71
CA GLN A 9 0.54 -12.02 -7.82
C GLN A 9 1.22 -13.14 -8.62
N LEU A 10 2.56 -13.17 -8.58
CA LEU A 10 3.34 -14.22 -9.22
C LEU A 10 3.72 -15.32 -8.22
N ARG A 11 3.88 -16.55 -8.73
CA ARG A 11 4.20 -17.76 -7.94
C ARG A 11 5.45 -17.65 -7.05
N ASN A 12 6.32 -16.67 -7.28
CA ASN A 12 7.57 -16.48 -6.51
C ASN A 12 7.40 -15.51 -5.33
N GLY A 13 6.17 -15.15 -4.97
CA GLY A 13 5.92 -14.17 -3.91
C GLY A 13 6.23 -12.74 -4.34
N ILE A 14 6.12 -12.43 -5.64
CA ILE A 14 6.14 -11.05 -6.14
C ILE A 14 4.69 -10.59 -6.26
N ARG A 15 4.38 -9.47 -5.63
CA ARG A 15 3.09 -8.77 -5.74
C ARG A 15 3.32 -7.34 -6.19
N ILE A 16 2.60 -6.90 -7.21
CA ILE A 16 2.60 -5.51 -7.68
C ILE A 16 1.27 -4.89 -7.21
N GLY A 17 1.37 -3.83 -6.42
CA GLY A 17 0.26 -3.08 -5.84
C GLY A 17 0.19 -1.67 -6.41
N ALA A 18 -0.76 -0.87 -5.92
CA ALA A 18 -0.91 0.53 -6.31
C ALA A 18 0.26 1.42 -5.82
N GLU A 19 0.89 1.04 -4.72
CA GLU A 19 1.92 1.82 -4.01
C GLU A 19 3.36 1.33 -4.25
N GLY A 20 3.52 0.11 -4.77
CA GLY A 20 4.84 -0.51 -4.87
C GLY A 20 4.82 -2.00 -5.16
N ILE A 21 5.94 -2.63 -4.84
CA ILE A 21 6.21 -4.04 -5.13
C ILE A 21 6.60 -4.73 -3.84
N SER A 22 5.96 -5.86 -3.55
CA SER A 22 6.31 -6.73 -2.42
C SER A 22 6.95 -8.02 -2.93
N ILE A 23 8.08 -8.41 -2.36
CA ILE A 23 8.92 -9.52 -2.83
C ILE A 23 9.20 -10.49 -1.68
N GLY A 24 8.89 -11.77 -1.88
CA GLY A 24 9.16 -12.85 -0.94
C GLY A 24 7.89 -13.41 -0.30
N ARG A 25 7.97 -14.67 0.16
CA ARG A 25 6.81 -15.39 0.72
C ARG A 25 6.74 -15.36 2.25
N PHE A 26 7.88 -15.48 2.93
CA PHE A 26 7.94 -15.60 4.40
C PHE A 26 8.34 -14.32 5.12
N ARG A 27 9.12 -13.45 4.46
CA ARG A 27 9.48 -12.11 4.93
C ARG A 27 9.43 -11.15 3.75
N PRO A 28 8.22 -10.74 3.32
CA PRO A 28 8.07 -9.91 2.15
C PRO A 28 8.81 -8.58 2.35
N THR A 29 9.73 -8.25 1.45
CA THR A 29 10.35 -6.94 1.37
C THR A 29 9.50 -6.06 0.47
N PHE A 30 9.01 -4.96 1.02
CA PHE A 30 8.24 -3.98 0.28
C PHE A 30 9.15 -2.87 -0.28
N ILE A 31 8.96 -2.56 -1.56
CA ILE A 31 9.67 -1.52 -2.29
C ILE A 31 8.62 -0.54 -2.83
N PRO A 32 8.50 0.66 -2.25
CA PRO A 32 7.54 1.65 -2.72
C PRO A 32 7.97 2.21 -4.08
N PHE A 33 7.00 2.52 -4.95
CA PHE A 33 7.28 3.03 -6.30
C PHE A 33 8.11 4.32 -6.30
N ARG A 34 7.92 5.19 -5.31
CA ARG A 34 8.71 6.43 -5.15
C ARG A 34 10.23 6.19 -5.07
N ARG A 35 10.65 5.00 -4.66
CA ARG A 35 12.07 4.63 -4.59
C ARG A 35 12.59 4.04 -5.87
N ILE A 36 11.74 3.61 -6.79
CA ILE A 36 12.15 2.96 -8.03
C ILE A 36 12.41 4.04 -9.06
N ARG A 37 13.68 4.23 -9.43
CA ARG A 37 14.11 5.19 -10.43
C ARG A 37 14.03 4.62 -11.85
N LYS A 38 14.28 3.33 -11.99
CA LYS A 38 14.33 2.66 -13.30
C LYS A 38 14.05 1.17 -13.17
N VAL A 39 13.46 0.60 -14.21
CA VAL A 39 13.18 -0.83 -14.32
C VAL A 39 13.75 -1.34 -15.63
N GLU A 40 14.68 -2.29 -15.56
CA GLU A 40 15.37 -2.83 -16.74
C GLU A 40 15.47 -4.34 -16.71
N ILE A 41 15.82 -4.94 -17.85
CA ILE A 41 16.23 -6.34 -17.90
C ILE A 41 17.76 -6.36 -17.88
N GLY A 42 18.34 -6.65 -16.73
CA GLY A 42 19.79 -6.75 -16.56
C GLY A 42 20.33 -8.08 -17.06
N VAL A 43 21.57 -8.06 -17.55
CA VAL A 43 22.39 -9.26 -17.78
C VAL A 43 23.42 -9.36 -16.66
N SER A 44 23.26 -10.34 -15.78
CA SER A 44 24.25 -10.65 -14.75
C SER A 44 25.45 -11.39 -15.35
N PHE A 45 26.64 -11.16 -14.78
CA PHE A 45 27.90 -11.86 -15.09
C PHE A 45 27.77 -13.40 -14.98
N TRP A 46 26.80 -13.88 -14.21
CA TRP A 46 26.44 -15.28 -14.07
C TRP A 46 25.07 -15.54 -14.76
N ALA A 47 25.06 -15.38 -16.09
CA ALA A 47 24.15 -15.91 -17.12
C ALA A 47 22.61 -15.80 -16.96
N SER A 48 22.07 -15.25 -15.87
CA SER A 48 20.63 -15.13 -15.67
C SER A 48 20.16 -13.70 -15.92
N ARG A 49 19.33 -13.52 -16.96
CA ARG A 49 18.57 -12.27 -17.16
C ARG A 49 17.57 -12.13 -16.01
N ALA A 50 17.57 -10.99 -15.33
CA ALA A 50 16.62 -10.66 -14.26
C ALA A 50 15.97 -9.31 -14.54
N VAL A 51 14.78 -9.08 -13.97
CA VAL A 51 14.23 -7.73 -13.94
C VAL A 51 14.92 -6.99 -12.80
N GLU A 52 15.61 -5.91 -13.09
CA GLU A 52 16.36 -5.11 -12.14
C GLU A 52 15.58 -3.82 -11.83
N LEU A 53 15.37 -3.55 -10.55
CA LEU A 53 14.84 -2.29 -10.03
C LEU A 53 16.03 -1.47 -9.55
N ILE A 54 16.29 -0.36 -10.20
CA ILE A 54 17.31 0.61 -9.77
C ILE A 54 16.62 1.60 -8.84
N LEU A 55 17.09 1.67 -7.60
CA LEU A 55 16.50 2.53 -6.58
C LEU A 55 17.11 3.95 -6.62
N ASP A 56 16.43 4.88 -5.96
CA ASP A 56 16.85 6.27 -5.77
C ASP A 56 18.21 6.42 -5.10
N ASP A 57 18.53 5.53 -4.17
CA ASP A 57 19.82 5.43 -3.46
C ASP A 57 20.91 4.66 -4.25
N GLY A 58 20.64 4.28 -5.49
CA GLY A 58 21.57 3.57 -6.36
C GLY A 58 21.65 2.05 -6.12
N ARG A 59 20.97 1.51 -5.10
CA ARG A 59 20.90 0.05 -4.92
C ARG A 59 20.10 -0.59 -6.05
N VAL A 60 20.47 -1.83 -6.39
CA VAL A 60 19.80 -2.63 -7.42
C VAL A 60 19.11 -3.82 -6.77
N VAL A 61 17.78 -3.90 -6.92
CA VAL A 61 17.01 -5.07 -6.49
C VAL A 61 16.71 -5.96 -7.70
N ARG A 62 17.12 -7.22 -7.62
CA ARG A 62 16.92 -8.20 -8.68
C ARG A 62 15.69 -9.06 -8.43
N LEU A 63 14.73 -9.02 -9.35
CA LEU A 63 13.55 -9.86 -9.34
C LEU A 63 13.80 -11.11 -10.18
N VAL A 64 13.94 -12.25 -9.51
CA VAL A 64 14.08 -13.55 -10.16
C VAL A 64 12.68 -14.10 -10.45
N ALA A 65 12.20 -13.87 -11.66
CA ALA A 65 11.03 -14.58 -12.18
C ALA A 65 11.47 -16.03 -12.53
N GLY A 66 11.47 -16.91 -11.54
CA GLY A 66 11.75 -18.34 -11.64
C GLY A 66 11.37 -18.98 -12.98
N GLY A 67 12.35 -19.70 -13.55
CA GLY A 67 12.28 -20.32 -14.87
C GLY A 67 13.16 -19.64 -15.92
N THR A 68 13.55 -20.40 -16.94
CA THR A 68 14.48 -19.98 -18.00
C THR A 68 13.86 -18.99 -19.01
N PHE A 69 12.53 -18.79 -18.98
CA PHE A 69 11.76 -18.18 -20.06
C PHE A 69 11.82 -16.65 -20.10
N SER A 70 12.32 -16.08 -21.22
CA SER A 70 12.38 -14.64 -21.49
C SER A 70 11.01 -13.95 -21.41
N LYS A 71 9.97 -14.57 -21.96
CA LYS A 71 8.61 -14.00 -22.01
C LYS A 71 8.03 -13.64 -20.63
N LYS A 72 8.32 -14.44 -19.59
CA LYS A 72 7.85 -14.14 -18.23
C LYS A 72 8.52 -12.91 -17.62
N ARG A 73 9.79 -12.65 -17.98
CA ARG A 73 10.54 -11.49 -17.51
C ARG A 73 10.08 -10.21 -18.19
N GLU A 74 9.86 -10.28 -19.50
CA GLU A 74 9.29 -9.17 -20.26
C GLU A 74 7.90 -8.80 -19.73
N ALA A 75 7.02 -9.79 -19.54
CA ALA A 75 5.71 -9.56 -18.94
C ALA A 75 5.80 -8.95 -17.52
N LEU A 76 6.73 -9.40 -16.68
CA LEU A 76 6.95 -8.79 -15.36
C LEU A 76 7.45 -7.35 -15.46
N ARG A 77 8.44 -7.08 -16.33
CA ARG A 77 8.93 -5.72 -16.59
C ARG A 77 7.79 -4.81 -17.02
N ASP A 78 6.96 -5.28 -17.97
CA ASP A 78 5.85 -4.50 -18.51
C ASP A 78 4.75 -4.25 -17.50
N ALA A 79 4.45 -5.24 -16.66
CA ALA A 79 3.52 -5.07 -15.55
C ALA A 79 4.02 -4.00 -14.56
N ILE A 80 5.31 -4.04 -14.19
CA ILE A 80 5.90 -3.05 -13.27
C ILE A 80 5.94 -1.66 -13.92
N ALA A 81 6.40 -1.55 -15.17
CA ALA A 81 6.47 -0.29 -15.88
C ALA A 81 5.08 0.33 -16.09
N THR A 82 4.06 -0.49 -16.28
CA THR A 82 2.66 -0.03 -16.35
C THR A 82 2.18 0.47 -14.99
N ALA A 83 2.43 -0.28 -13.91
CA ALA A 83 2.06 0.14 -12.56
C ALA A 83 2.75 1.45 -12.15
N LEU A 84 4.04 1.62 -12.48
CA LEU A 84 4.78 2.88 -12.27
C LEU A 84 4.15 4.05 -13.02
N ARG A 85 3.82 3.87 -14.31
CA ARG A 85 3.15 4.92 -15.09
C ARG A 85 1.80 5.31 -14.50
N VAL A 86 1.01 4.34 -14.02
CA VAL A 86 -0.27 4.62 -13.36
C VAL A 86 -0.02 5.41 -12.06
N TYR A 87 0.95 5.00 -11.25
CA TYR A 87 1.32 5.69 -10.01
C TYR A 87 1.79 7.13 -10.26
N GLU A 88 2.61 7.37 -11.29
CA GLU A 88 3.11 8.69 -11.65
C GLU A 88 2.02 9.60 -12.24
N ALA A 89 1.05 9.03 -12.96
CA ALA A 89 -0.06 9.78 -13.55
C ALA A 89 -1.16 10.16 -12.55
N GLN A 90 -1.15 9.57 -11.34
CA GLN A 90 -2.15 9.89 -10.32
C GLN A 90 -1.95 11.32 -9.79
N PRO A 91 -2.99 12.18 -9.84
CA PRO A 91 -2.91 13.51 -9.28
C PRO A 91 -2.76 13.40 -7.76
N ARG A 92 -1.62 13.88 -7.25
CA ARG A 92 -1.39 14.00 -5.80
C ARG A 92 -2.23 15.15 -5.29
N ARG A 93 -3.36 14.82 -4.65
CA ARG A 93 -4.15 15.82 -3.95
C ARG A 93 -3.46 16.14 -2.62
N PRO A 94 -3.43 17.41 -2.20
CA PRO A 94 -3.08 17.72 -0.82
C PRO A 94 -4.13 17.08 0.08
N SER A 95 -3.83 15.91 0.64
CA SER A 95 -4.70 15.26 1.62
C SER A 95 -4.42 15.84 3.00
N ARG A 96 -5.46 16.13 3.78
CA ARG A 96 -5.34 16.45 5.22
C ARG A 96 -5.02 15.18 6.02
N SER A 97 -4.10 14.33 5.57
CA SER A 97 -3.82 13.02 6.17
C SER A 97 -2.97 13.09 7.45
N ALA A 98 -2.23 14.18 7.65
CA ALA A 98 -1.31 14.33 8.78
C ALA A 98 -1.95 14.09 10.17
N PRO A 99 -3.17 14.58 10.47
CA PRO A 99 -3.85 14.30 11.74
C PRO A 99 -4.19 12.81 11.96
N LEU A 100 -4.42 12.06 10.86
CA LEU A 100 -4.72 10.63 10.90
C LEU A 100 -3.45 9.78 11.06
N ALA A 101 -2.30 10.27 10.61
CA ALA A 101 -1.03 9.57 10.71
C ALA A 101 -0.58 9.46 12.18
N ARG A 102 -0.14 8.28 12.63
CA ARG A 102 0.30 8.07 14.01
C ARG A 102 1.43 9.02 14.42
N GLY A 103 2.35 9.35 13.51
CA GLY A 103 3.28 10.47 13.70
C GLY A 103 4.18 10.37 14.93
N GLY A 104 4.49 9.15 15.38
CA GLY A 104 5.31 8.90 16.58
C GLY A 104 4.55 8.79 17.89
N ARG A 105 3.25 9.12 17.90
CA ARG A 105 2.36 8.95 19.08
C ARG A 105 2.37 7.51 19.58
N ASP A 106 2.15 7.35 20.88
CA ASP A 106 1.84 6.02 21.39
C ASP A 106 0.48 5.57 20.87
N ARG A 107 0.22 4.27 21.06
CA ARG A 107 -0.96 3.61 20.53
C ARG A 107 -2.26 4.18 21.10
N GLN A 108 -2.32 4.32 22.42
CA GLN A 108 -3.54 4.75 23.10
C GLN A 108 -3.82 6.21 22.78
N GLU A 109 -2.77 7.04 22.79
CA GLU A 109 -2.84 8.45 22.40
C GLU A 109 -3.34 8.62 20.95
N TRP A 110 -2.88 7.77 20.03
CA TRP A 110 -3.33 7.81 18.64
C TRP A 110 -4.81 7.42 18.49
N ILE A 111 -5.25 6.33 19.12
CA ILE A 111 -6.66 5.89 19.10
C ILE A 111 -7.57 6.97 19.71
N ASP A 112 -7.17 7.54 20.85
CA ASP A 112 -7.97 8.57 21.51
C ASP A 112 -8.04 9.85 20.68
N ALA A 113 -7.00 10.18 19.92
CA ALA A 113 -7.04 11.27 18.95
C ALA A 113 -7.99 10.96 17.77
N LEU A 114 -8.02 9.72 17.27
CA LEU A 114 -8.93 9.31 16.19
C LEU A 114 -10.40 9.36 16.63
N ARG A 115 -10.69 8.94 17.87
CA ARG A 115 -12.04 9.04 18.46
C ARG A 115 -12.56 10.48 18.48
N ARG A 116 -11.69 11.46 18.69
CA ARG A 116 -12.07 12.89 18.64
C ARG A 116 -12.48 13.34 17.25
N PHE A 117 -11.95 12.73 16.18
CA PHE A 117 -12.37 13.03 14.81
C PHE A 117 -13.70 12.38 14.43
N ALA A 118 -14.07 11.30 15.11
CA ALA A 118 -15.36 10.64 14.94
C ALA A 118 -16.49 11.32 15.73
N ASP A 119 -16.16 12.18 16.71
CA ASP A 119 -17.15 12.88 17.53
C ASP A 119 -17.73 14.10 16.77
N PRO A 120 -19.03 14.08 16.39
CA PRO A 120 -19.66 15.17 15.64
C PRO A 120 -19.80 16.47 16.47
N THR A 121 -19.57 16.43 17.79
CA THR A 121 -19.60 17.62 18.65
C THR A 121 -18.31 18.45 18.57
N TYR A 122 -17.23 17.89 18.01
CA TYR A 122 -15.94 18.57 17.87
C TYR A 122 -15.92 19.44 16.60
N ARG A 123 -16.42 20.67 16.71
CA ARG A 123 -16.76 21.59 15.60
C ARG A 123 -15.66 21.99 14.59
N ASP A 124 -14.39 21.62 14.80
CA ASP A 124 -13.27 22.11 13.98
C ASP A 124 -12.43 21.03 13.25
N ASN A 125 -12.75 19.73 13.40
CA ASN A 125 -11.83 18.69 12.92
C ASN A 125 -12.46 17.39 12.42
N THR A 126 -13.73 17.41 12.00
CA THR A 126 -14.37 16.23 11.41
C THR A 126 -13.94 16.07 9.95
N PHE A 127 -13.40 14.89 9.61
CA PHE A 127 -13.15 14.52 8.23
C PHE A 127 -14.46 14.17 7.53
N THR A 128 -14.66 14.63 6.30
CA THR A 128 -15.78 14.12 5.50
C THR A 128 -15.48 12.70 4.99
N PRO A 129 -16.51 11.88 4.68
CA PRO A 129 -16.29 10.58 4.05
C PRO A 129 -15.43 10.65 2.79
N GLU A 130 -15.60 11.68 1.97
CA GLU A 130 -14.81 11.90 0.74
C GLU A 130 -13.34 12.17 1.06
N GLU A 131 -13.05 12.96 2.09
CA GLU A 131 -11.67 13.21 2.53
C GLU A 131 -11.01 11.91 3.05
N LEU A 132 -11.76 11.08 3.78
CA LEU A 132 -11.26 9.78 4.24
C LEU A 132 -10.98 8.83 3.07
N TRP A 133 -11.83 8.82 2.05
CA TRP A 133 -11.58 8.06 0.83
C TRP A 133 -10.34 8.55 0.08
N ASP A 134 -10.17 9.87 -0.05
CA ASP A 134 -8.97 10.46 -0.65
C ASP A 134 -7.69 10.06 0.13
N VAL A 135 -7.75 10.02 1.47
CA VAL A 135 -6.63 9.54 2.31
C VAL A 135 -6.37 8.05 2.11
N LEU A 136 -7.41 7.21 2.14
CA LEU A 136 -7.29 5.75 2.03
C LEU A 136 -6.75 5.30 0.67
N GLU A 137 -7.21 5.94 -0.40
CA GLU A 137 -6.89 5.58 -1.78
C GLU A 137 -5.57 6.17 -2.26
N ASP A 138 -5.03 7.19 -1.60
CA ASP A 138 -3.72 7.76 -1.94
C ASP A 138 -2.57 6.87 -1.43
N PRO A 139 -1.84 6.17 -2.33
CA PRO A 139 -0.74 5.29 -1.95
C PRO A 139 0.49 6.03 -1.40
N SER A 140 0.57 7.36 -1.57
CA SER A 140 1.67 8.18 -1.09
C SER A 140 1.52 8.62 0.37
N VAL A 141 0.30 8.49 0.92
CA VAL A 141 -0.02 8.83 2.30
C VAL A 141 0.59 7.81 3.28
N ASP A 142 0.88 8.27 4.49
CA ASP A 142 1.36 7.42 5.58
C ASP A 142 0.46 6.19 5.78
N PRO A 143 1.02 4.97 5.86
CA PRO A 143 0.23 3.74 6.00
C PRO A 143 -0.70 3.77 7.23
N THR A 144 -0.29 4.39 8.33
CA THR A 144 -1.15 4.49 9.53
C THR A 144 -2.31 5.45 9.31
N ALA A 145 -2.13 6.53 8.55
CA ALA A 145 -3.23 7.41 8.18
C ALA A 145 -4.25 6.69 7.27
N ARG A 146 -3.78 5.89 6.32
CA ARG A 146 -4.65 5.06 5.47
C ARG A 146 -5.45 4.04 6.28
N ALA A 147 -4.80 3.38 7.25
CA ALA A 147 -5.47 2.45 8.15
C ALA A 147 -6.50 3.15 9.05
N ALA A 148 -6.19 4.34 9.58
CA ALA A 148 -7.13 5.15 10.34
C ALA A 148 -8.34 5.57 9.51
N ALA A 149 -8.12 6.02 8.26
CA ALA A 149 -9.19 6.40 7.37
C ALA A 149 -10.13 5.22 7.07
N ALA A 150 -9.58 4.05 6.76
CA ALA A 150 -10.38 2.84 6.59
C ALA A 150 -11.16 2.48 7.86
N HIS A 151 -10.54 2.65 9.03
CA HIS A 151 -11.22 2.40 10.29
C HIS A 151 -12.37 3.38 10.55
N MET A 152 -12.24 4.65 10.20
CA MET A 152 -13.35 5.60 10.33
C MET A 152 -14.45 5.31 9.32
N LEU A 153 -14.09 4.97 8.08
CA LEU A 153 -15.05 4.66 7.01
C LEU A 153 -15.89 3.42 7.30
N ARG A 154 -15.40 2.45 8.08
CA ARG A 154 -16.10 1.18 8.32
C ARG A 154 -17.33 1.29 9.21
N GLU A 155 -17.47 2.40 9.94
CA GLU A 155 -18.62 2.67 10.81
C GLU A 155 -19.91 2.59 10.00
N GLU A 156 -19.86 3.04 8.74
CA GLU A 156 -20.91 2.81 7.75
C GLU A 156 -20.68 1.47 7.02
N PRO A 157 -21.55 0.46 7.21
CA PRO A 157 -21.35 -0.88 6.65
C PRO A 157 -21.25 -0.92 5.13
N GLU A 158 -21.89 0.00 4.41
CA GLU A 158 -21.85 0.13 2.95
C GLU A 158 -20.45 0.43 2.40
N ASN A 159 -19.53 0.95 3.23
CA ASN A 159 -18.17 1.25 2.80
C ASN A 159 -17.28 -0.01 2.75
N ARG A 160 -17.63 -1.07 3.49
CA ARG A 160 -16.79 -2.29 3.64
C ARG A 160 -16.41 -2.96 2.32
N PRO A 161 -17.31 -3.12 1.31
CA PRO A 161 -16.92 -3.67 0.02
C PRO A 161 -15.85 -2.84 -0.70
N ARG A 162 -15.93 -1.51 -0.63
CA ARG A 162 -14.94 -0.62 -1.27
C ARG A 162 -13.61 -0.63 -0.50
N ILE A 163 -13.64 -0.74 0.84
CA ILE A 163 -12.41 -0.91 1.65
C ILE A 163 -11.72 -2.23 1.27
N ARG A 164 -12.48 -3.31 1.02
CA ARG A 164 -11.93 -4.60 0.57
C ARG A 164 -11.19 -4.48 -0.77
N VAL A 165 -11.74 -3.73 -1.73
CA VAL A 165 -11.07 -3.45 -3.01
C VAL A 165 -9.76 -2.68 -2.79
N ALA A 166 -9.75 -1.68 -1.91
CA ALA A 166 -8.53 -0.96 -1.55
C ALA A 166 -7.48 -1.88 -0.89
N ALA A 167 -7.92 -2.83 -0.07
CA ALA A 167 -7.05 -3.84 0.53
C ALA A 167 -6.42 -4.76 -0.53
N GLU A 168 -7.21 -5.22 -1.50
CA GLU A 168 -6.72 -6.06 -2.59
C GLU A 168 -5.65 -5.32 -3.43
N ALA A 169 -5.85 -4.03 -3.69
CA ALA A 169 -4.89 -3.21 -4.44
C ALA A 169 -3.55 -2.99 -3.71
N ALA A 170 -3.50 -3.21 -2.39
CA ALA A 170 -2.28 -3.01 -1.61
C ALA A 170 -1.22 -4.12 -1.85
N ALA A 171 0.02 -3.69 -2.08
CA ALA A 171 1.20 -4.55 -2.12
C ALA A 171 1.82 -4.76 -0.74
N GLU A 172 1.84 -3.73 0.10
CA GLU A 172 2.40 -3.85 1.44
C GLU A 172 1.49 -4.73 2.31
N SER A 173 2.07 -5.80 2.87
CA SER A 173 1.30 -6.80 3.62
C SER A 173 0.60 -6.23 4.85
N LYS A 174 1.25 -5.29 5.55
CA LYS A 174 0.73 -4.68 6.78
C LYS A 174 -0.52 -3.87 6.54
N ILE A 175 -0.44 -2.92 5.59
CA ILE A 175 -1.57 -2.07 5.26
C ILE A 175 -2.72 -2.92 4.70
N ARG A 176 -2.43 -3.91 3.84
CA ARG A 176 -3.45 -4.83 3.35
C ARG A 176 -4.20 -5.52 4.48
N VAL A 177 -3.49 -6.11 5.45
CA VAL A 177 -4.12 -6.77 6.61
C VAL A 177 -5.00 -5.78 7.37
N ALA A 178 -4.50 -4.57 7.63
CA ALA A 178 -5.27 -3.54 8.33
C ALA A 178 -6.56 -3.13 7.57
N LEU A 179 -6.49 -3.04 6.24
CA LEU A 179 -7.65 -2.73 5.40
C LEU A 179 -8.63 -3.92 5.31
N GLU A 180 -8.13 -5.15 5.21
CA GLU A 180 -8.95 -6.37 5.23
C GLU A 180 -9.74 -6.47 6.55
N GLU A 181 -9.10 -6.15 7.67
CA GLU A 181 -9.74 -6.12 8.99
C GLU A 181 -10.76 -4.99 9.09
N ALA A 182 -10.46 -3.79 8.61
CA ALA A 182 -11.42 -2.69 8.57
C ALA A 182 -12.65 -3.04 7.71
N ALA A 183 -12.46 -3.80 6.63
CA ALA A 183 -13.54 -4.33 5.78
C ALA A 183 -14.29 -5.53 6.40
N SER A 184 -13.83 -6.04 7.54
CA SER A 184 -14.48 -7.09 8.34
C SER A 184 -15.21 -6.47 9.54
N GLU A 185 -15.78 -7.30 10.41
CA GLU A 185 -16.39 -6.87 11.68
C GLU A 185 -15.37 -6.71 12.83
N ALA A 186 -14.07 -6.94 12.59
CA ALA A 186 -13.02 -6.92 13.63
C ALA A 186 -12.76 -5.54 14.27
N GLU A 187 -12.47 -5.45 15.57
CA GLU A 187 -12.26 -4.16 16.26
C GLU A 187 -10.91 -3.46 15.92
N MET A 188 -10.82 -2.13 16.09
CA MET A 188 -9.60 -1.33 15.84
C MET A 188 -8.36 -1.85 16.57
N HIS A 189 -8.59 -2.39 17.77
CA HIS A 189 -7.51 -2.88 18.61
C HIS A 189 -6.78 -4.08 17.95
N GLU A 190 -7.46 -4.85 17.11
CA GLU A 190 -6.85 -5.95 16.38
C GLU A 190 -5.96 -5.45 15.23
N VAL A 191 -6.47 -4.45 14.50
CA VAL A 191 -5.84 -3.82 13.33
C VAL A 191 -4.43 -3.32 13.62
N GLU A 192 -4.28 -2.52 14.68
CA GLU A 192 -3.00 -1.92 15.01
C GLU A 192 -2.02 -2.92 15.62
N THR A 193 -2.50 -3.93 16.35
CA THR A 193 -1.65 -5.00 16.91
C THR A 193 -0.89 -5.71 15.79
N LYS A 194 -1.51 -5.89 14.62
CA LYS A 194 -0.87 -6.49 13.45
C LYS A 194 0.06 -5.51 12.72
N LEU A 195 -0.27 -4.22 12.66
CA LEU A 195 0.63 -3.19 12.12
C LEU A 195 1.92 -3.04 12.96
N ALA A 196 1.81 -3.10 14.29
CA ALA A 196 2.93 -2.94 15.21
C ALA A 196 3.92 -4.11 15.18
N LYS A 197 3.44 -5.36 15.05
CA LYS A 197 4.26 -6.58 15.01
C LYS A 197 5.26 -6.69 13.86
N VAL A 198 5.25 -5.75 12.92
CA VAL A 198 6.11 -5.80 11.74
C VAL A 198 7.06 -4.59 11.68
N ARG A 199 7.03 -3.68 12.68
CA ARG A 199 7.95 -2.53 12.74
C ARG A 199 9.30 -2.87 13.39
N ASP A 200 9.42 -4.07 13.96
CA ASP A 200 10.66 -4.74 14.39
C ASP A 200 11.12 -5.74 13.31
#